data_AF-A0A1Y0K3D9-F1
#
_entry.id   AF-A0A1Y0K3D9-F1
#
_cell.length_a   1.000
_cell.length_b   1.000
_cell.length_c   1.000
_cell.angle_alpha   90.00
_cell.angle_beta   90.00
_cell.angle_gamma   90.00
#
_symmetry.space_group_name_H-M   'P 1'
#
loop_
_entity.id
_entity.type
_entity.pdbx_description
1 polymer ?
#
loop_
_entity_poly.entity_id
_entity_poly.type
_entity_poly.pdbx_seq_one_letter_code
_entity_poly.pdbx_strand_id
1 'polypeptide(L)'
;EADDPLEDGITPSITLLHCDVLDELHRCYVGLLNGEQFPIDHEPYARAVIESIGRCTHWITLNERWCSALLRYSTGSTASGPCSDRKHSDVGDSCTEHWIDGHKLLVE
;
A
#
# COMPACT_ATOMS: atom_id res chain seq x y z
N GLU A 1 -23.03 -4.37 -12.71
CA GLU A 1 -23.58 -4.12 -11.37
C GLU A 1 -22.84 -5.07 -10.46
N ALA A 2 -22.19 -4.55 -9.41
CA ALA A 2 -21.58 -5.41 -8.40
C ALA A 2 -22.67 -5.75 -7.40
N ASP A 3 -22.87 -7.05 -7.13
CA ASP A 3 -23.81 -7.51 -6.12
C ASP A 3 -23.45 -6.86 -4.77
N ASP A 4 -24.45 -6.33 -4.06
CA ASP A 4 -24.23 -5.74 -2.74
C ASP A 4 -24.25 -6.87 -1.69
N PRO A 5 -23.08 -7.27 -1.12
CA PRO A 5 -23.03 -8.36 -0.15
C PRO A 5 -23.90 -8.10 1.09
N LEU A 6 -24.23 -6.83 1.36
CA LEU A 6 -25.13 -6.47 2.46
C LEU A 6 -26.58 -6.86 2.18
N GLU A 7 -27.02 -6.92 0.92
CA GLU A 7 -28.34 -7.42 0.54
C GLU A 7 -28.48 -8.92 0.80
N ASP A 8 -27.36 -9.65 0.71
CA ASP A 8 -27.26 -11.08 1.00
C ASP A 8 -26.99 -11.40 2.48
N GLY A 9 -26.93 -10.37 3.35
CA GLY A 9 -26.66 -10.54 4.78
C GLY A 9 -25.20 -10.89 5.12
N ILE A 10 -24.27 -10.65 4.19
CA ILE A 10 -22.83 -10.85 4.38
C ILE A 10 -22.21 -9.55 4.89
N THR A 11 -21.45 -9.61 5.98
CA THR A 11 -20.70 -8.46 6.49
C THR A 11 -19.38 -8.32 5.72
N PRO A 12 -19.19 -7.29 4.87
CA PRO A 12 -17.92 -7.09 4.19
C PRO A 12 -16.86 -6.53 5.13
N SER A 13 -15.60 -6.87 4.85
CA SER A 13 -14.41 -6.24 5.42
C SER A 13 -13.61 -5.63 4.28
N ILE A 14 -13.45 -4.31 4.28
CA ILE A 14 -12.81 -3.59 3.18
C ILE A 14 -11.34 -3.32 3.53
N THR A 15 -10.44 -3.65 2.62
CA THR A 15 -9.03 -3.28 2.69
C THR A 15 -8.81 -2.02 1.87
N LEU A 16 -8.29 -0.94 2.49
CA LEU A 16 -8.08 0.35 1.82
C LEU A 16 -6.90 0.31 0.86
N LEU A 17 -5.82 -0.38 1.24
CA LEU A 17 -4.64 -0.59 0.39
C LEU A 17 -4.21 -2.07 0.42
N HIS A 18 -4.14 -2.69 -0.76
CA HIS A 18 -3.81 -4.10 -0.94
C HIS A 18 -2.59 -4.26 -1.86
N CYS A 19 -1.45 -3.71 -1.42
CA CYS A 19 -0.16 -3.75 -2.12
C CYS A 19 -0.14 -3.01 -3.48
N ASP A 20 -1.16 -2.22 -3.78
CA ASP A 20 -1.48 -1.60 -5.07
C ASP A 20 -1.34 -0.08 -5.07
N VAL A 21 -0.17 0.40 -4.61
CA VAL A 21 0.19 1.82 -4.66
C VAL A 21 0.22 2.31 -6.12
N LEU A 22 -0.42 3.44 -6.38
CA LEU A 22 -0.45 4.07 -7.70
C LEU A 22 0.97 4.31 -8.24
N ASP A 23 1.19 3.95 -9.50
CA ASP A 23 2.50 4.10 -10.18
C ASP A 23 3.01 5.55 -10.14
N GLU A 24 2.11 6.52 -10.24
CA GLU A 24 2.45 7.95 -10.17
C GLU A 24 3.11 8.32 -8.84
N LEU A 25 2.64 7.77 -7.71
CA LEU A 25 3.24 8.05 -6.40
C LEU A 25 4.65 7.45 -6.27
N HIS A 26 4.89 6.29 -6.89
CA HIS A 26 6.25 5.75 -7.01
C HIS A 26 7.16 6.64 -7.84
N ARG A 27 6.67 7.20 -8.95
CA ARG A 27 7.47 8.09 -9.80
C ARG A 27 7.76 9.43 -9.14
N CYS A 28 6.80 9.99 -8.40
CA CYS A 28 6.96 11.27 -7.73
C CYS A 28 7.93 11.18 -6.54
N TYR A 29 7.83 10.15 -5.72
CA TYR A 29 8.56 10.08 -4.45
C TYR A 29 8.85 8.67 -3.94
N VAL A 30 8.79 7.65 -4.80
CA VAL A 30 9.03 6.24 -4.44
C VAL A 30 7.94 5.66 -3.52
N GLY A 31 6.72 6.22 -3.58
CA GLY A 31 5.52 5.64 -2.96
C GLY A 31 5.64 5.51 -1.45
N LEU A 32 5.41 4.29 -0.93
CA LEU A 32 5.39 4.01 0.52
C LEU A 32 6.73 4.34 1.22
N LEU A 33 7.84 4.38 0.48
CA LEU A 33 9.13 4.81 1.03
C LEU A 33 9.14 6.26 1.47
N ASN A 34 8.24 7.13 0.99
CA ASN A 34 8.13 8.49 1.50
C ASN A 34 7.09 8.57 2.63
N GLY A 35 7.57 8.46 3.88
CA GLY A 35 6.72 8.49 5.07
C GLY A 35 6.19 9.88 5.43
N GLU A 36 6.62 10.94 4.74
CA GLU A 36 6.07 12.30 4.95
C GLU A 36 4.94 12.57 3.95
N GLN A 37 5.15 12.23 2.68
CA GLN A 37 4.19 12.55 1.62
C GLN A 37 3.09 11.48 1.45
N PHE A 38 3.40 10.20 1.61
CA PHE A 38 2.42 9.13 1.39
C PHE A 38 1.18 9.25 2.30
N PRO A 39 1.30 9.50 3.62
CA PRO A 39 0.13 9.67 4.48
C PRO A 39 -0.76 10.84 4.06
N ILE A 40 -0.16 11.94 3.58
CA ILE A 40 -0.88 13.13 3.11
C ILE A 40 -1.73 12.82 1.87
N ASP A 41 -1.23 11.97 0.96
CA ASP A 41 -1.95 11.58 -0.25
C ASP A 41 -2.96 10.45 0.02
N HIS A 42 -2.67 9.56 0.97
CA HIS A 42 -3.51 8.41 1.30
C HIS A 42 -4.72 8.78 2.17
N GLU A 43 -4.59 9.75 3.09
CA GLU A 43 -5.69 10.15 3.99
C GLU A 43 -6.96 10.62 3.22
N PRO A 44 -6.88 11.52 2.21
CA PRO A 44 -8.05 11.95 1.47
C PRO A 44 -8.72 10.80 0.70
N TYR A 45 -7.92 9.87 0.17
CA TYR A 45 -8.43 8.67 -0.49
C TYR A 45 -9.18 7.77 0.49
N ALA A 46 -8.56 7.43 1.63
CA ALA A 46 -9.20 6.62 2.67
C ALA A 46 -10.51 7.25 3.15
N ARG A 47 -10.52 8.57 3.37
CA ARG A 47 -11.72 9.32 3.76
C ARG A 47 -12.82 9.23 2.70
N ALA A 48 -12.50 9.44 1.43
CA ALA A 48 -13.48 9.35 0.35
C ALA A 48 -14.07 7.95 0.20
N VAL A 49 -13.27 6.90 0.39
CA VAL A 49 -13.74 5.50 0.38
C VAL A 49 -14.67 5.22 1.56
N ILE A 50 -14.31 5.67 2.77
CA ILE A 50 -15.14 5.50 3.97
C ILE A 50 -16.47 6.25 3.83
N GLU A 51 -16.46 7.49 3.32
CA GLU A 51 -17.67 8.28 3.10
C GLU A 51 -18.59 7.66 2.04
N SER A 52 -18.02 7.09 0.97
CA SER A 52 -18.80 6.45 -0.09
C SER A 52 -19.36 5.08 0.29
N ILE A 53 -18.64 4.30 1.10
CA ILE A 53 -19.03 2.95 1.54
C ILE A 53 -19.38 2.94 3.03
N GLY A 54 -20.07 3.98 3.50
CA GLY A 54 -20.40 4.19 4.92
C GLY A 54 -21.29 3.13 5.56
N ARG A 55 -21.79 2.15 4.79
CA ARG A 55 -22.51 0.97 5.30
C ARG A 55 -21.56 -0.12 5.83
N CYS A 56 -20.30 -0.12 5.40
CA CYS A 56 -19.29 -1.04 5.90
C CYS A 56 -18.72 -0.55 7.21
N THR A 57 -18.62 -1.43 8.20
CA THR A 57 -18.08 -1.12 9.53
C THR A 57 -16.72 -1.75 9.80
N HIS A 58 -16.28 -2.70 8.97
CA HIS A 58 -15.01 -3.40 9.13
C HIS A 58 -14.02 -2.91 8.10
N TRP A 59 -12.92 -2.34 8.59
CA TRP A 59 -11.90 -1.69 7.78
C TRP A 59 -10.52 -2.26 8.12
N ILE A 60 -9.75 -2.52 7.08
CA ILE A 60 -8.34 -2.89 7.13
C ILE A 60 -7.60 -1.77 6.41
N THR A 61 -6.66 -1.10 7.07
CA THR A 61 -5.93 0.02 6.43
C THR A 61 -4.94 -0.49 5.38
N LEU A 62 -4.12 -1.47 5.76
CA LEU A 62 -3.03 -1.99 4.95
C LEU A 62 -3.04 -3.52 5.02
N ASN A 63 -3.08 -4.19 3.87
CA ASN A 63 -2.84 -5.64 3.81
C ASN A 63 -1.34 -5.96 3.78
N GLU A 64 -0.96 -7.09 4.38
CA GLU A 64 0.37 -7.73 4.23
C GLU A 64 1.56 -6.75 4.24
N ARG A 65 1.69 -5.97 5.31
CA ARG A 65 2.76 -4.97 5.45
C ARG A 65 4.16 -5.54 5.20
N TRP A 66 4.40 -6.78 5.63
CA TRP A 66 5.66 -7.48 5.36
C TRP A 66 5.89 -7.74 3.87
N CYS A 67 4.86 -8.18 3.14
CA CYS A 67 4.97 -8.41 1.70
C CYS A 67 5.20 -7.09 0.96
N SER A 68 4.46 -6.03 1.33
CA SER A 68 4.62 -4.70 0.74
C SER A 68 6.04 -4.17 0.91
N ALA A 69 6.63 -4.31 2.10
CA ALA A 69 7.99 -3.86 2.36
C ALA A 69 9.06 -4.75 1.72
N LEU A 70 8.99 -6.07 1.94
CA LEU A 70 10.08 -6.97 1.58
C LEU A 70 10.06 -7.34 0.10
N LEU A 71 8.90 -7.66 -0.46
CA LEU A 71 8.83 -8.08 -1.87
C LEU A 71 9.06 -6.91 -2.84
N ARG A 72 8.72 -5.69 -2.42
CA ARG A 72 8.93 -4.49 -3.26
C ARG A 72 10.34 -3.94 -3.12
N TYR A 73 10.84 -3.76 -1.89
CA TYR A 73 12.09 -3.01 -1.64
C TYR A 73 13.30 -3.89 -1.25
N SER A 74 13.14 -5.22 -1.18
CA SER A 74 14.27 -6.14 -1.00
C SER A 74 14.51 -6.98 -2.24
N THR A 75 13.49 -7.66 -2.76
CA THR A 75 13.63 -8.56 -3.92
C THR A 75 13.29 -7.89 -5.25
N GLY A 76 12.58 -6.76 -5.25
CA GLY A 76 12.06 -6.11 -6.46
C GLY A 76 11.00 -6.94 -7.20
N SER A 77 10.49 -8.02 -6.60
CA SER A 77 9.65 -9.02 -7.26
C SER A 77 8.21 -8.55 -7.52
N THR A 78 7.74 -7.54 -6.80
CA THR A 78 6.38 -7.00 -6.95
C THR A 78 6.43 -5.52 -7.36
N ALA A 79 5.79 -5.22 -8.49
CA ALA A 79 5.66 -3.88 -9.08
C ALA A 79 6.97 -3.13 -9.40
N SER A 80 8.02 -3.85 -9.82
CA SER A 80 9.32 -3.27 -10.23
C SER A 80 9.87 -2.24 -9.24
N GLY A 81 9.83 -2.58 -7.96
CA GLY A 81 10.37 -1.73 -6.90
C GLY A 81 11.90 -1.64 -6.92
N PRO A 82 12.48 -0.58 -6.32
CA PRO A 82 13.92 -0.48 -6.11
C PRO A 82 14.48 -1.68 -5.34
N CYS A 83 15.65 -2.17 -5.75
CA CYS A 83 16.35 -3.26 -5.05
C CYS A 83 17.85 -3.23 -5.39
N SER A 84 18.66 -4.01 -4.67
CA SER A 84 20.11 -4.10 -4.91
C SER A 84 20.49 -4.97 -6.13
N ASP A 85 19.55 -5.75 -6.70
CA ASP A 85 19.82 -6.50 -7.93
C ASP A 85 19.78 -5.59 -9.14
N ARG A 86 20.96 -5.22 -9.64
CA ARG A 86 21.15 -4.36 -10.81
C ARG A 86 20.68 -4.98 -12.14
N LYS A 87 20.28 -6.25 -12.16
CA LYS A 87 19.57 -6.85 -13.30
C LYS A 87 18.08 -6.50 -13.31
N HIS A 88 17.53 -6.10 -12.16
CA HIS A 88 16.11 -5.80 -11.98
C HIS A 88 15.84 -4.31 -11.76
N SER A 89 16.72 -3.62 -11.03
CA SER A 89 16.61 -2.19 -10.77
C SER A 89 17.97 -1.49 -10.75
N ASP A 90 18.07 -0.34 -11.43
CA ASP A 90 19.25 0.52 -11.41
C ASP A 90 19.45 1.23 -10.05
N VAL A 91 18.39 1.31 -9.25
CA VAL A 91 18.35 2.03 -7.96
C VAL A 91 17.86 1.14 -6.83
N GLY A 92 18.10 1.56 -5.59
CA GLY A 92 17.60 0.91 -4.38
C GLY A 92 18.68 0.19 -3.56
N ASP A 93 18.33 -0.11 -2.32
CA ASP A 93 19.16 -0.81 -1.33
C ASP A 93 18.34 -1.82 -0.51
N SER A 94 18.45 -3.08 -0.94
CA SER A 94 17.82 -4.24 -0.29
C SER A 94 18.25 -4.47 1.15
N CYS A 95 19.31 -3.82 1.66
CA CYS A 95 19.73 -3.92 3.05
C CYS A 95 19.03 -2.92 3.97
N THR A 96 18.41 -1.86 3.43
CA THR A 96 17.90 -0.73 4.23
C THR A 96 16.45 -0.35 3.91
N GLU A 97 16.06 -0.31 2.64
CA GLU A 97 14.79 0.30 2.22
C GLU A 97 13.55 -0.45 2.73
N HIS A 98 13.56 -1.77 2.70
CA HIS A 98 12.47 -2.59 3.27
C HIS A 98 12.29 -2.41 4.79
N TRP A 99 13.35 -2.08 5.54
CA TRP A 99 13.23 -1.75 6.96
C TRP A 99 12.62 -0.37 7.19
N ILE A 100 12.99 0.59 6.35
CA ILE A 100 12.45 1.95 6.38
C ILE A 100 10.95 1.91 6.06
N ASP A 101 10.58 1.21 4.99
CA ASP A 101 9.19 1.02 4.59
C ASP A 101 8.38 0.29 5.67
N GLY A 102 8.90 -0.85 6.15
CA GLY A 102 8.26 -1.62 7.21
C GLY A 102 8.06 -0.81 8.50
N HIS A 103 9.02 0.05 8.88
CA HIS A 103 8.85 0.94 10.03
C HIS A 103 7.77 1.99 9.79
N LYS A 104 7.72 2.60 8.60
CA LYS A 104 6.70 3.61 8.24
C LYS A 104 5.30 3.02 8.25
N LEU A 105 5.13 1.83 7.69
CA LEU A 105 3.85 1.10 7.72
C LEU A 105 3.39 0.74 9.14
N LEU A 106 4.28 0.74 10.14
CA LEU A 106 3.93 0.53 11.55
C LEU A 106 3.58 1.84 12.27
N VAL A 107 4.20 2.95 11.88
CA VAL A 107 4.12 4.25 12.56
C VAL A 107 3.10 5.19 11.91
N GLU A 108 2.43 4.79 10.82
CA GLU A 108 1.27 5.49 10.22
C GLU A 108 0.43 6.30 11.22
#